data_AF-Q5WZQ3-F1
#
_entry.id   AF-Q5WZQ3-F1
#
_cell.length_a   1.000
_cell.length_b   1.000
_cell.length_c   1.000
_cell.angle_alpha   90.00
_cell.angle_beta   90.00
_cell.angle_gamma   90.00
#
_symmetry.space_group_name_H-M   'P 1'
#
loop_
_entity.id
_entity.type
_entity.pdbx_description
1 polymer ?
#
loop_
_entity_poly.entity_id
_entity_poly.type
_entity_poly.pdbx_seq_one_letter_code
_entity_poly.pdbx_strand_id
1 'polypeptide(L)'
;MPKILDSNAYREMENELNNLFEQIYKHGKNDRTAITLQAQQFLDNLSESIRDHSRLLLTKIAREELIYFKVKIPGDSREKFQNIDKMSDYFNNLSVLINFSVMQQEDPTLRVFYYDMYIQLMNFCYLKGDLFGASAIYTGLISNNLPNSIDRKQLSSESRLIFKDCEEKFKRLFNRSTTYNDHTNLKRQFKTAFIPALPALFTVQIYTKDPYDNSVSDFERIQEKLRRLDIEHNRFLNQLQNDHSTWSKAYYDYMSNVYLPQSIFEYKTLLREYEKLVTTHGGPIAKQFHKDKNSEPLVNFVESMLSENQSVLKVSPFQNERIVEMLSEIDVVKSECSSPAVFDDLFWKLRDMNCTLVKAKSIGDYTSKIFANLDTPYMEENTDEDPKPVLVEELQTDDVYQLHHSGMKLMRELEQAIEDHKPKITYRCSGEANYGFFSEARRRGRHLSPEPMDIEVMDVDVMDYDENDLRDQTVMITV
;
A
#
# COMPACT_ATOMS: atom_id res chain seq x y z
N MET A 1 -30.52 25.76 -0.36
CA MET A 1 -29.23 26.18 -0.97
C MET A 1 -29.43 26.21 -2.49
N PRO A 2 -28.76 27.07 -3.27
CA PRO A 2 -28.72 26.89 -4.72
C PRO A 2 -28.24 25.48 -5.07
N LYS A 3 -28.67 24.94 -6.22
CA LYS A 3 -28.19 23.66 -6.72
C LYS A 3 -26.66 23.70 -6.81
N ILE A 4 -26.00 22.69 -6.24
CA ILE A 4 -24.54 22.54 -6.34
C ILE A 4 -24.19 21.96 -7.71
N LEU A 5 -24.99 21.01 -8.20
CA LEU A 5 -24.84 20.42 -9.53
C LEU A 5 -25.89 21.01 -10.49
N ASP A 6 -25.43 21.70 -11.52
CA ASP A 6 -26.24 22.39 -12.54
C ASP A 6 -25.58 22.46 -13.95
N SER A 7 -24.51 21.69 -14.20
CA SER A 7 -23.91 21.56 -15.54
C SER A 7 -24.92 21.01 -16.55
N ASN A 8 -24.68 21.23 -17.84
CA ASN A 8 -25.58 20.74 -18.89
C ASN A 8 -25.65 19.20 -18.86
N ALA A 9 -24.50 18.52 -18.82
CA ALA A 9 -24.45 17.07 -18.72
C ALA A 9 -25.15 16.52 -17.47
N TYR A 10 -25.00 17.19 -16.32
CA TYR A 10 -25.70 16.79 -15.10
C TYR A 10 -27.22 16.99 -15.23
N ARG A 11 -27.67 18.13 -15.76
CA ARG A 11 -29.10 18.40 -15.97
C ARG A 11 -29.77 17.39 -16.90
N GLU A 12 -29.07 16.92 -17.93
CA GLU A 12 -29.58 15.83 -18.78
C GLU A 12 -29.78 14.53 -17.99
N MET A 13 -28.81 14.17 -17.14
CA MET A 13 -28.89 12.97 -16.29
C MET A 13 -29.99 13.10 -15.23
N GLU A 14 -30.09 14.28 -14.59
CA GLU A 14 -31.15 14.62 -13.64
C GLU A 14 -32.54 14.52 -14.29
N ASN A 15 -32.69 14.98 -15.55
CA ASN A 15 -33.93 14.87 -16.30
C ASN A 15 -34.30 13.42 -16.62
N GLU A 16 -33.34 12.57 -17.01
CA GLU A 16 -33.57 11.15 -17.23
C GLU A 16 -34.04 10.43 -15.96
N LEU A 17 -33.36 10.67 -14.83
CA LEU A 17 -33.73 10.10 -13.53
C LEU A 17 -35.10 10.61 -13.06
N ASN A 18 -35.38 11.90 -13.18
CA ASN A 18 -36.67 12.46 -12.79
C ASN A 18 -37.81 11.94 -13.66
N ASN A 19 -37.58 11.77 -14.96
CA ASN A 19 -38.56 11.13 -15.85
C ASN A 19 -38.83 9.68 -15.46
N LEU A 20 -37.79 8.89 -15.16
CA LEU A 20 -37.94 7.52 -14.66
C LEU A 20 -38.70 7.48 -13.33
N PHE A 21 -38.38 8.39 -12.40
CA PHE A 21 -39.10 8.51 -11.13
C PHE A 21 -40.58 8.78 -11.36
N GLU A 22 -40.93 9.74 -12.22
CA GLU A 22 -42.31 10.09 -12.54
C GLU A 22 -43.06 8.89 -13.16
N GLN A 23 -42.42 8.16 -14.08
CA GLN A 23 -42.99 6.95 -14.69
C GLN A 23 -43.21 5.82 -13.68
N ILE A 24 -42.24 5.57 -12.79
CA ILE A 24 -42.33 4.49 -11.79
C ILE A 24 -43.33 4.84 -10.68
N TYR A 25 -43.31 6.09 -10.23
CA TYR A 25 -44.05 6.54 -9.06
C TYR A 25 -45.48 6.99 -9.38
N LYS A 26 -45.69 7.67 -10.52
CA LYS A 26 -46.98 8.29 -10.87
C LYS A 26 -47.77 7.56 -11.95
N HIS A 27 -47.14 6.78 -12.82
CA HIS A 27 -47.86 6.08 -13.90
C HIS A 27 -48.36 4.69 -13.51
N GLY A 28 -49.55 4.36 -14.02
CA GLY A 28 -50.24 3.10 -13.77
C GLY A 28 -49.44 1.90 -14.29
N LYS A 29 -49.51 0.80 -13.54
CA LYS A 29 -48.78 -0.49 -13.64
C LYS A 29 -48.72 -1.18 -15.03
N ASN A 30 -49.29 -0.59 -16.09
CA ASN A 30 -49.50 -1.20 -17.40
C ASN A 30 -48.29 -1.11 -18.34
N ASP A 31 -47.30 -0.27 -18.06
CA ASP A 31 -46.13 -0.07 -18.95
C ASP A 31 -44.78 -0.47 -18.33
N ARG A 32 -44.80 -1.44 -17.40
CA ARG A 32 -43.60 -1.86 -16.65
C ARG A 32 -42.47 -2.33 -17.54
N THR A 33 -42.77 -2.99 -18.66
CA THR A 33 -41.75 -3.48 -19.59
C THR A 33 -40.99 -2.32 -20.24
N ALA A 34 -41.70 -1.28 -20.70
CA ALA A 34 -41.03 -0.12 -21.29
C ALA A 34 -40.23 0.67 -20.24
N ILE A 35 -40.76 0.82 -19.03
CA ILE A 35 -40.05 1.46 -17.92
C ILE A 35 -38.79 0.67 -17.55
N THR A 36 -38.87 -0.66 -17.49
CA THR A 36 -37.71 -1.54 -17.25
C THR A 36 -36.66 -1.36 -18.34
N LEU A 37 -37.07 -1.31 -19.61
CA LEU A 37 -36.16 -1.05 -20.72
C LEU A 37 -35.47 0.32 -20.61
N GLN A 38 -36.19 1.38 -20.22
CA GLN A 38 -35.61 2.70 -20.02
C GLN A 38 -34.62 2.72 -18.84
N ALA A 39 -34.96 2.07 -17.72
CA ALA A 39 -34.06 1.95 -16.57
C ALA A 39 -32.80 1.14 -16.93
N GLN A 40 -32.96 0.05 -17.69
CA GLN A 40 -31.86 -0.74 -18.22
C GLN A 40 -30.94 0.11 -19.12
N GLN A 41 -31.51 0.83 -20.07
CA GLN A 41 -30.75 1.71 -20.98
C GLN A 41 -29.96 2.78 -20.22
N PHE A 42 -30.58 3.41 -19.21
CA PHE A 42 -29.90 4.36 -18.34
C PHE A 42 -28.69 3.72 -17.63
N LEU A 43 -28.90 2.58 -16.98
CA LEU A 43 -27.87 1.87 -16.23
C LEU A 43 -26.75 1.38 -17.16
N ASP A 44 -27.08 0.86 -18.34
CA ASP A 44 -26.10 0.38 -19.31
C ASP A 44 -25.24 1.52 -19.85
N ASN A 45 -25.85 2.61 -20.32
CA ASN A 45 -25.13 3.74 -20.89
C ASN A 45 -24.19 4.39 -19.87
N LEU A 46 -24.67 4.62 -18.64
CA LEU A 46 -23.87 5.28 -17.62
C LEU A 46 -22.77 4.37 -17.07
N SER A 47 -23.06 3.08 -16.84
CA SER A 47 -22.04 2.12 -16.38
C SER A 47 -20.96 1.88 -17.43
N GLU A 48 -21.30 1.88 -18.73
CA GLU A 48 -20.32 1.80 -19.82
C GLU A 48 -19.44 3.04 -19.89
N SER A 49 -20.03 4.23 -19.77
CA SER A 49 -19.29 5.50 -19.75
C SER A 49 -18.30 5.55 -18.57
N ILE A 50 -18.73 5.09 -17.39
CA ILE A 50 -17.88 5.00 -16.19
C ILE A 50 -16.74 4.00 -16.43
N ARG A 51 -17.07 2.76 -16.79
CA ARG A 51 -16.08 1.69 -17.05
C ARG A 51 -15.07 2.09 -18.12
N ASP A 52 -15.53 2.65 -19.22
CA ASP A 52 -14.66 2.97 -20.35
C ASP A 52 -13.75 4.16 -20.03
N HIS A 53 -14.21 5.11 -19.19
CA HIS A 53 -13.34 6.15 -18.65
C HIS A 53 -12.35 5.61 -17.61
N SER A 54 -12.79 4.79 -16.65
CA SER A 54 -11.92 4.08 -15.70
C SER A 54 -10.81 3.33 -16.42
N ARG A 55 -11.14 2.59 -17.49
CA ARG A 55 -10.17 1.85 -18.31
C ARG A 55 -9.22 2.77 -19.05
N LEU A 56 -9.72 3.86 -19.63
CA LEU A 56 -8.88 4.84 -20.32
C LEU A 56 -7.85 5.47 -19.38
N LEU A 57 -8.21 5.75 -18.14
CA LEU A 57 -7.29 6.27 -17.14
C LEU A 57 -6.27 5.20 -16.73
N LEU A 58 -6.74 3.99 -16.42
CA LEU A 58 -5.89 2.87 -16.02
C LEU A 58 -4.81 2.56 -17.05
N THR A 59 -5.18 2.50 -18.33
CA THR A 59 -4.26 2.16 -19.43
C THR A 59 -3.18 3.22 -19.69
N LYS A 60 -3.35 4.44 -19.16
CA LYS A 60 -2.34 5.51 -19.21
C LYS A 60 -1.31 5.40 -18.07
N ILE A 61 -1.59 4.63 -17.02
CA ILE A 61 -0.68 4.47 -15.89
C ILE A 61 0.48 3.58 -16.32
N ALA A 62 1.71 4.09 -16.21
CA ALA A 62 2.88 3.25 -16.45
C ALA A 62 3.03 2.22 -15.31
N ARG A 63 3.50 1.02 -15.65
CA ARG A 63 3.72 -0.08 -14.69
C ARG A 63 4.51 0.39 -13.47
N GLU A 64 5.53 1.20 -13.69
CA GLU A 64 6.43 1.71 -12.68
C GLU A 64 5.71 2.63 -11.69
N GLU A 65 4.68 3.37 -12.11
CA GLU A 65 3.88 4.20 -11.20
C GLU A 65 3.17 3.34 -10.17
N LEU A 66 2.65 2.17 -10.57
CA LEU A 66 1.96 1.23 -9.68
C LEU A 66 2.95 0.49 -8.76
N ILE A 67 4.03 -0.04 -9.33
CA ILE A 67 5.01 -0.85 -8.61
C ILE A 67 5.79 -0.04 -7.57
N TYR A 68 6.11 1.21 -7.91
CA TYR A 68 6.88 2.11 -7.05
C TYR A 68 6.01 3.21 -6.46
N PHE A 69 4.70 2.97 -6.35
CA PHE A 69 3.78 3.93 -5.77
C PHE A 69 4.29 4.42 -4.41
N LYS A 70 4.15 5.72 -4.20
CA LYS A 70 4.38 6.37 -2.92
C LYS A 70 3.18 7.26 -2.59
N VAL A 71 2.78 7.22 -1.33
CA VAL A 71 1.75 8.12 -0.79
C VAL A 71 2.18 9.56 -1.01
N LYS A 72 1.22 10.42 -1.33
CA LYS A 72 1.45 11.85 -1.55
C LYS A 72 1.86 12.52 -0.24
N ILE A 73 3.06 13.07 -0.20
CA ILE A 73 3.57 13.88 0.92
C ILE A 73 3.57 15.35 0.49
N PRO A 74 3.06 16.29 1.33
CA PRO A 74 3.10 17.71 1.01
C PRO A 74 4.53 18.19 0.72
N GLY A 75 4.74 18.79 -0.46
CA GLY A 75 6.03 19.32 -0.89
C GLY A 75 6.84 18.43 -1.84
N ASP A 76 6.45 17.16 -2.02
CA ASP A 76 7.12 16.25 -2.97
C ASP A 76 6.65 16.46 -4.42
N SER A 77 7.58 16.34 -5.37
CA SER A 77 7.22 16.32 -6.79
C SER A 77 6.42 15.04 -7.12
N ARG A 78 5.23 15.24 -7.70
CA ARG A 78 4.31 14.18 -8.13
C ARG A 78 4.36 13.87 -9.63
N GLU A 79 5.31 14.44 -10.38
CA GLU A 79 5.40 14.25 -11.83
C GLU A 79 5.46 12.76 -12.24
N LYS A 80 6.14 11.94 -11.44
CA LYS A 80 6.26 10.49 -11.67
C LYS A 80 4.96 9.70 -11.43
N PHE A 81 3.97 10.26 -10.73
CA PHE A 81 2.73 9.58 -10.36
C PHE A 81 1.48 10.29 -10.92
N GLN A 82 1.67 11.16 -11.91
CA GLN A 82 0.61 12.03 -12.45
C GLN A 82 -0.60 11.25 -12.99
N ASN A 83 -0.42 10.01 -13.48
CA ASN A 83 -1.54 9.24 -14.03
C ASN A 83 -2.32 8.56 -12.91
N ILE A 84 -1.64 8.12 -11.85
CA ILE A 84 -2.28 7.68 -10.61
C ILE A 84 -3.06 8.82 -9.95
N ASP A 85 -2.49 10.04 -9.93
CA ASP A 85 -3.17 11.22 -9.38
C ASP A 85 -4.47 11.51 -10.16
N LYS A 86 -4.42 11.52 -11.49
CA LYS A 86 -5.62 11.69 -12.33
C LYS A 86 -6.68 10.62 -12.08
N MET A 87 -6.27 9.37 -11.87
CA MET A 87 -7.21 8.29 -11.58
C MET A 87 -7.81 8.43 -10.16
N SER A 88 -7.02 8.88 -9.20
CA SER A 88 -7.48 9.21 -7.84
C SER A 88 -8.47 10.38 -7.83
N ASP A 89 -8.19 11.43 -8.60
CA ASP A 89 -9.08 12.59 -8.76
C ASP A 89 -10.42 12.15 -9.38
N TYR A 90 -10.38 11.30 -10.40
CA TYR A 90 -11.57 10.71 -11.01
C TYR A 90 -12.41 9.91 -9.99
N PHE A 91 -11.78 9.06 -9.16
CA PHE A 91 -12.47 8.32 -8.09
C PHE A 91 -13.19 9.25 -7.12
N ASN A 92 -12.47 10.26 -6.63
CA ASN A 92 -12.97 11.20 -5.66
C ASN A 92 -14.11 12.03 -6.25
N ASN A 93 -13.96 12.53 -7.48
CA ASN A 93 -15.00 13.30 -8.15
C ASN A 93 -16.26 12.47 -8.41
N LEU A 94 -16.11 11.20 -8.81
CA LEU A 94 -17.26 10.31 -9.02
C LEU A 94 -18.00 10.04 -7.71
N SER A 95 -17.26 9.75 -6.63
CA SER A 95 -17.84 9.59 -5.29
C SER A 95 -18.62 10.83 -4.84
N VAL A 96 -18.05 12.03 -5.01
CA VAL A 96 -18.70 13.30 -4.68
C VAL A 96 -19.93 13.55 -5.55
N LEU A 97 -19.85 13.32 -6.87
CA LEU A 97 -20.97 13.49 -7.80
C LEU A 97 -22.17 12.63 -7.37
N ILE A 98 -21.94 11.36 -7.04
CA ILE A 98 -22.97 10.45 -6.53
C ILE A 98 -23.55 10.99 -5.22
N ASN A 99 -22.70 11.41 -4.29
CA ASN A 99 -23.15 11.91 -3.01
C ASN A 99 -24.01 13.19 -3.13
N PHE A 100 -23.50 14.22 -3.82
CA PHE A 100 -24.21 15.49 -4.03
C PHE A 100 -25.51 15.30 -4.82
N SER A 101 -25.52 14.45 -5.85
CA SER A 101 -26.73 14.21 -6.64
C SER A 101 -27.85 13.58 -5.83
N VAL A 102 -27.56 12.78 -4.79
CA VAL A 102 -28.56 12.30 -3.83
C VAL A 102 -28.92 13.39 -2.81
N MET A 103 -27.92 14.03 -2.19
CA MET A 103 -28.15 14.98 -1.09
C MET A 103 -28.87 16.26 -1.52
N GLN A 104 -28.74 16.66 -2.77
CA GLN A 104 -29.44 17.83 -3.30
C GLN A 104 -30.94 17.60 -3.52
N GLN A 105 -31.42 16.35 -3.45
CA GLN A 105 -32.84 16.04 -3.63
C GLN A 105 -33.64 16.42 -2.39
N GLU A 106 -34.54 17.39 -2.52
CA GLU A 106 -35.40 17.88 -1.43
C GLU A 106 -36.51 16.89 -1.06
N ASP A 107 -37.15 16.23 -2.06
CA ASP A 107 -38.17 15.21 -1.80
C ASP A 107 -37.51 13.92 -1.27
N PRO A 108 -37.86 13.46 -0.04
CA PRO A 108 -37.30 12.22 0.50
C PRO A 108 -37.61 10.99 -0.34
N THR A 109 -38.72 10.96 -1.09
CA THR A 109 -39.09 9.86 -1.98
C THR A 109 -38.19 9.82 -3.22
N LEU A 110 -37.94 10.99 -3.81
CA LEU A 110 -37.01 11.13 -4.94
C LEU A 110 -35.57 10.82 -4.51
N ARG A 111 -35.18 11.25 -3.30
CA ARG A 111 -33.87 10.93 -2.72
C ARG A 111 -33.66 9.42 -2.57
N VAL A 112 -34.66 8.71 -2.03
CA VAL A 112 -34.63 7.24 -1.94
C VAL A 112 -34.50 6.63 -3.34
N PHE A 113 -35.23 7.14 -4.34
CA PHE A 113 -35.14 6.66 -5.72
C PHE A 113 -33.73 6.84 -6.33
N TYR A 114 -33.11 8.00 -6.18
CA TYR A 114 -31.74 8.25 -6.65
C TYR A 114 -30.75 7.28 -5.98
N TYR A 115 -30.87 7.09 -4.66
CA TYR A 115 -30.06 6.13 -3.92
C TYR A 115 -30.25 4.69 -4.45
N ASP A 116 -31.50 4.29 -4.70
CA ASP A 116 -31.87 2.98 -5.26
C ASP A 116 -31.26 2.76 -6.65
N MET A 117 -31.33 3.75 -7.54
CA MET A 117 -30.74 3.72 -8.89
C MET A 117 -29.21 3.63 -8.85
N TYR A 118 -28.55 4.34 -7.94
CA TYR A 118 -27.09 4.28 -7.83
C TYR A 118 -26.58 2.97 -7.22
N ILE A 119 -27.37 2.28 -6.39
CA ILE A 119 -27.05 0.90 -5.98
C ILE A 119 -27.07 -0.02 -7.20
N GLN A 120 -28.06 0.10 -8.08
CA GLN A 120 -28.11 -0.67 -9.32
C GLN A 120 -26.93 -0.34 -10.24
N LEU A 121 -26.60 0.95 -10.38
CA LEU A 121 -25.45 1.40 -11.18
C LEU A 121 -24.12 0.83 -10.65
N MET A 122 -23.91 0.87 -9.34
CA MET A 122 -22.75 0.25 -8.67
C MET A 122 -22.64 -1.23 -9.03
N ASN A 123 -23.75 -1.97 -8.97
CA ASN A 123 -23.79 -3.39 -9.33
C ASN A 123 -23.47 -3.62 -10.81
N PHE A 124 -23.99 -2.78 -11.71
CA PHE A 124 -23.68 -2.86 -13.14
C PHE A 124 -22.19 -2.61 -13.42
N CYS A 125 -21.58 -1.60 -12.80
CA CYS A 125 -20.14 -1.36 -12.91
C CYS A 125 -19.35 -2.58 -12.39
N TYR A 126 -19.73 -3.09 -11.22
CA TYR A 126 -19.10 -4.27 -10.62
C TYR A 126 -19.17 -5.49 -11.53
N LEU A 127 -20.36 -5.85 -12.03
CA LEU A 127 -20.57 -7.00 -12.90
C LEU A 127 -19.90 -6.85 -14.28
N LYS A 128 -19.67 -5.61 -14.75
CA LYS A 128 -18.90 -5.31 -15.97
C LYS A 128 -17.37 -5.30 -15.76
N GLY A 129 -16.90 -5.71 -14.59
CA GLY A 129 -15.47 -5.78 -14.23
C GLY A 129 -14.84 -4.44 -13.84
N ASP A 130 -15.63 -3.38 -13.67
CA ASP A 130 -15.15 -2.08 -13.15
C ASP A 130 -15.27 -2.00 -11.64
N LEU A 131 -14.33 -2.63 -10.94
CA LEU A 131 -14.28 -2.60 -9.48
C LEU A 131 -13.91 -1.20 -8.97
N PHE A 132 -13.17 -0.42 -9.76
CA PHE A 132 -12.78 0.94 -9.44
C PHE A 132 -13.98 1.88 -9.39
N GLY A 133 -14.74 1.95 -10.49
CA GLY A 133 -15.96 2.77 -10.58
C GLY A 133 -17.04 2.31 -9.59
N ALA A 134 -17.23 1.00 -9.42
CA ALA A 134 -18.16 0.47 -8.42
C ALA A 134 -17.77 0.89 -6.99
N SER A 135 -16.48 0.83 -6.65
CA SER A 135 -15.97 1.29 -5.35
C SER A 135 -16.19 2.79 -5.14
N ALA A 136 -15.99 3.62 -6.17
CA ALA A 136 -16.23 5.06 -6.09
C ALA A 136 -17.70 5.39 -5.81
N ILE A 137 -18.63 4.71 -6.51
CA ILE A 137 -20.07 4.86 -6.28
C ILE A 137 -20.42 4.40 -4.86
N TYR A 138 -19.91 3.25 -4.42
CA TYR A 138 -20.11 2.76 -3.05
C TYR A 138 -19.64 3.77 -2.01
N THR A 139 -18.42 4.32 -2.15
CA THR A 139 -17.88 5.37 -1.28
C THR A 139 -18.79 6.61 -1.25
N GLY A 140 -19.32 7.02 -2.41
CA GLY A 140 -20.29 8.13 -2.50
C GLY A 140 -21.58 7.86 -1.73
N LEU A 141 -22.09 6.62 -1.79
CA LEU A 141 -23.33 6.21 -1.12
C LEU A 141 -23.21 6.08 0.41
N ILE A 142 -22.01 5.88 0.94
CA ILE A 142 -21.76 5.77 2.39
C ILE A 142 -21.15 7.03 3.02
N SER A 143 -20.61 7.94 2.22
CA SER A 143 -19.92 9.14 2.71
C SER A 143 -20.87 10.10 3.42
N ASN A 144 -20.31 10.89 4.34
CA ASN A 144 -21.00 11.96 5.08
C ASN A 144 -22.29 11.52 5.80
N ASN A 145 -22.35 10.24 6.19
CA ASN A 145 -23.53 9.61 6.78
C ASN A 145 -24.78 9.71 5.89
N LEU A 146 -24.63 9.79 4.56
CA LEU A 146 -25.74 9.77 3.61
C LEU A 146 -26.74 8.64 3.90
N PRO A 147 -26.33 7.40 4.25
CA PRO A 147 -27.30 6.33 4.54
C PRO A 147 -28.27 6.63 5.70
N ASN A 148 -27.94 7.57 6.59
CA ASN A 148 -28.81 7.99 7.70
C ASN A 148 -29.93 8.93 7.22
N SER A 149 -29.76 9.53 6.05
CA SER A 149 -30.72 10.43 5.41
C SER A 149 -31.65 9.73 4.41
N ILE A 150 -31.54 8.40 4.30
CA ILE A 150 -32.31 7.55 3.40
C ILE A 150 -33.24 6.65 4.21
N ASP A 151 -34.54 6.66 3.90
CA ASP A 151 -35.46 5.67 4.48
C ASP A 151 -35.22 4.29 3.84
N ARG A 152 -34.32 3.51 4.46
CA ARG A 152 -33.93 2.18 3.99
C ARG A 152 -35.11 1.22 3.82
N LYS A 153 -36.24 1.45 4.50
CA LYS A 153 -37.44 0.60 4.33
C LYS A 153 -38.14 0.83 2.99
N GLN A 154 -37.87 1.97 2.35
CA GLN A 154 -38.44 2.34 1.05
C GLN A 154 -37.51 2.04 -0.12
N LEU A 155 -36.34 1.44 0.12
CA LEU A 155 -35.51 0.90 -0.94
C LEU A 155 -36.11 -0.39 -1.51
N SER A 156 -35.88 -0.64 -2.80
CA SER A 156 -36.26 -1.91 -3.42
C SER A 156 -35.68 -3.12 -2.68
N SER A 157 -36.32 -4.29 -2.83
CA SER A 157 -35.75 -5.55 -2.31
C SER A 157 -34.41 -5.87 -2.95
N GLU A 158 -34.31 -5.66 -4.25
CA GLU A 158 -33.16 -5.98 -5.10
C GLU A 158 -31.95 -5.15 -4.66
N SER A 159 -32.09 -3.83 -4.55
CA SER A 159 -30.98 -2.97 -4.13
C SER A 159 -30.59 -3.22 -2.68
N ARG A 160 -31.51 -3.57 -1.78
CA ARG A 160 -31.12 -3.92 -0.39
C ARG A 160 -30.25 -5.17 -0.35
N LEU A 161 -30.56 -6.17 -1.17
CA LEU A 161 -29.76 -7.39 -1.27
C LEU A 161 -28.39 -7.09 -1.90
N ILE A 162 -28.37 -6.37 -3.01
CA ILE A 162 -27.15 -5.94 -3.71
C ILE A 162 -26.26 -5.14 -2.76
N PHE A 163 -26.79 -4.12 -2.10
CA PHE A 163 -26.00 -3.26 -1.22
C PHE A 163 -25.34 -4.04 -0.09
N LYS A 164 -26.06 -5.01 0.50
CA LYS A 164 -25.51 -5.88 1.54
C LYS A 164 -24.41 -6.79 1.01
N ASP A 165 -24.60 -7.41 -0.16
CA ASP A 165 -23.60 -8.28 -0.79
C ASP A 165 -22.33 -7.49 -1.19
N CYS A 166 -22.52 -6.35 -1.85
CA CYS A 166 -21.43 -5.46 -2.23
C CYS A 166 -20.68 -4.89 -1.02
N GLU A 167 -21.37 -4.51 0.06
CA GLU A 167 -20.71 -4.05 1.28
C GLU A 167 -19.76 -5.12 1.86
N GLU A 168 -20.19 -6.39 1.94
CA GLU A 168 -19.32 -7.47 2.41
C GLU A 168 -18.14 -7.71 1.47
N LYS A 169 -18.36 -7.68 0.14
CA LYS A 169 -17.29 -7.80 -0.86
C LYS A 169 -16.29 -6.66 -0.74
N PHE A 170 -16.75 -5.41 -0.65
CA PHE A 170 -15.87 -4.25 -0.50
C PHE A 170 -15.11 -4.26 0.83
N LYS A 171 -15.74 -4.64 1.95
CA LYS A 171 -15.03 -4.80 3.24
C LYS A 171 -13.84 -5.73 3.11
N ARG A 172 -13.99 -6.87 2.41
CA ARG A 172 -12.88 -7.80 2.21
C ARG A 172 -11.85 -7.28 1.21
N LEU A 173 -12.27 -6.58 0.15
CA LEU A 173 -11.36 -5.94 -0.79
C LEU A 173 -10.50 -4.86 -0.14
N PHE A 174 -11.03 -4.09 0.78
CA PHE A 174 -10.29 -3.05 1.51
C PHE A 174 -9.58 -3.57 2.77
N ASN A 175 -9.73 -4.86 3.11
CA ASN A 175 -9.03 -5.47 4.24
C ASN A 175 -7.68 -6.01 3.81
N ARG A 176 -6.62 -5.46 4.44
CA ARG A 176 -5.20 -5.77 4.20
C ARG A 176 -4.88 -7.27 4.09
N SER A 177 -5.52 -8.13 4.89
CA SER A 177 -5.24 -9.57 4.90
C SER A 177 -5.90 -10.34 3.75
N THR A 178 -6.94 -9.78 3.12
CA THR A 178 -7.73 -10.44 2.07
C THR A 178 -7.63 -9.75 0.73
N THR A 179 -7.22 -8.47 0.68
CA THR A 179 -7.22 -7.63 -0.54
C THR A 179 -6.62 -8.33 -1.76
N TYR A 180 -5.39 -8.85 -1.67
CA TYR A 180 -4.70 -9.45 -2.81
C TYR A 180 -5.42 -10.69 -3.34
N ASN A 181 -5.81 -11.60 -2.43
CA ASN A 181 -6.50 -12.83 -2.78
C ASN A 181 -7.88 -12.54 -3.37
N ASP A 182 -8.61 -11.57 -2.83
CA ASP A 182 -9.93 -11.21 -3.34
C ASP A 182 -9.85 -10.53 -4.71
N HIS A 183 -8.87 -9.67 -4.97
CA HIS A 183 -8.64 -9.14 -6.32
C HIS A 183 -8.28 -10.25 -7.30
N THR A 184 -7.41 -11.18 -6.92
CA THR A 184 -7.01 -12.30 -7.77
C THR A 184 -8.17 -13.26 -8.05
N ASN A 185 -8.98 -13.57 -7.05
CA ASN A 185 -10.16 -14.42 -7.19
C ASN A 185 -11.21 -13.77 -8.09
N LEU A 186 -11.51 -12.48 -7.87
CA LEU A 186 -12.45 -11.74 -8.71
C LEU A 186 -11.97 -11.66 -10.14
N LYS A 187 -10.68 -11.37 -10.36
CA LYS A 187 -10.10 -11.36 -11.71
C LYS A 187 -10.36 -12.67 -12.47
N ARG A 188 -10.24 -13.83 -11.80
CA ARG A 188 -10.57 -15.14 -12.39
C ARG A 188 -12.07 -15.36 -12.63
N GLN A 189 -12.95 -14.65 -11.93
CA GLN A 189 -14.40 -14.78 -12.08
C GLN A 189 -14.97 -13.85 -13.16
N PHE A 190 -14.23 -12.83 -13.59
CA PHE A 190 -14.69 -11.89 -14.60
C PHE A 190 -14.33 -12.35 -16.01
N LYS A 191 -15.34 -12.40 -16.89
CA LYS A 191 -15.16 -12.60 -18.33
C LYS A 191 -14.59 -11.35 -19.03
N THR A 192 -14.85 -10.17 -18.46
CA THR A 192 -14.39 -8.87 -18.95
C THR A 192 -13.07 -8.48 -18.31
N ALA A 193 -12.26 -7.67 -19.01
CA ALA A 193 -11.02 -7.13 -18.45
C ALA A 193 -11.28 -6.42 -17.10
N PHE A 194 -10.49 -6.81 -16.10
CA PHE A 194 -10.67 -6.42 -14.71
C PHE A 194 -10.00 -5.06 -14.43
N ILE A 195 -10.77 -4.08 -13.95
CA ILE A 195 -10.25 -2.80 -13.47
C ILE A 195 -10.20 -2.87 -11.94
N PRO A 196 -9.02 -2.88 -11.30
CA PRO A 196 -8.89 -3.09 -9.86
C PRO A 196 -9.36 -1.89 -9.05
N ALA A 197 -9.74 -2.12 -7.78
CA ALA A 197 -9.85 -1.04 -6.80
C ALA A 197 -8.45 -0.56 -6.40
N LEU A 198 -7.84 0.32 -7.21
CA LEU A 198 -6.46 0.79 -7.03
C LEU A 198 -6.10 1.26 -5.61
N PRO A 199 -6.96 1.98 -4.85
CA PRO A 199 -6.62 2.37 -3.48
C PRO A 199 -6.29 1.17 -2.58
N ALA A 200 -7.01 0.06 -2.75
CA ALA A 200 -6.74 -1.19 -2.04
C ALA A 200 -5.45 -1.85 -2.54
N LEU A 201 -5.20 -1.84 -3.85
CA LEU A 201 -3.99 -2.40 -4.44
C LEU A 201 -2.71 -1.65 -4.00
N PHE A 202 -2.77 -0.32 -3.84
CA PHE A 202 -1.65 0.46 -3.31
C PHE A 202 -1.29 0.05 -1.89
N THR A 203 -2.29 -0.29 -1.08
CA THR A 203 -2.05 -0.81 0.27
C THR A 203 -1.25 -2.12 0.20
N VAL A 204 -1.64 -3.05 -0.68
CA VAL A 204 -0.88 -4.30 -0.90
C VAL A 204 0.54 -4.04 -1.38
N GLN A 205 0.72 -3.08 -2.29
CA GLN A 205 2.04 -2.71 -2.80
C GLN A 205 2.96 -2.19 -1.68
N ILE A 206 2.46 -1.29 -0.82
CA ILE A 206 3.21 -0.78 0.33
C ILE A 206 3.63 -1.93 1.24
N TYR A 207 2.69 -2.82 1.60
CA TYR A 207 2.97 -3.97 2.46
C TYR A 207 3.94 -4.99 1.88
N THR A 208 3.98 -5.12 0.56
CA THR A 208 4.93 -6.01 -0.11
C THR A 208 6.32 -5.37 -0.17
N LYS A 209 6.37 -4.03 -0.25
CA LYS A 209 7.61 -3.27 -0.35
C LYS A 209 8.32 -3.11 0.99
N ASP A 210 7.61 -2.95 2.11
CA ASP A 210 8.24 -2.74 3.42
C ASP A 210 9.20 -3.89 3.83
N PRO A 211 8.83 -5.19 3.72
CA PRO A 211 9.75 -6.29 4.02
C PRO A 211 10.97 -6.34 3.09
N TYR A 212 10.78 -5.99 1.81
CA TYR A 212 11.88 -5.88 0.86
C TYR A 212 12.85 -4.76 1.26
N ASP A 213 12.33 -3.56 1.55
CA ASP A 213 13.16 -2.41 1.94
C ASP A 213 13.90 -2.69 3.27
N ASN A 214 13.26 -3.38 4.22
CA ASN A 214 13.92 -3.84 5.46
C ASN A 214 15.07 -4.81 5.17
N SER A 215 14.87 -5.77 4.27
CA SER A 215 15.90 -6.75 3.90
C SER A 215 17.09 -6.08 3.20
N VAL A 216 16.82 -5.09 2.33
CA VAL A 216 17.87 -4.27 1.71
C VAL A 216 18.64 -3.47 2.77
N SER A 217 17.94 -2.81 3.69
CA SER A 217 18.56 -2.04 4.78
C SER A 217 19.46 -2.91 5.66
N ASP A 218 19.01 -4.12 6.01
CA ASP A 218 19.81 -5.07 6.78
C ASP A 218 21.05 -5.53 6.01
N PHE A 219 20.92 -5.79 4.71
CA PHE A 219 22.06 -6.08 3.85
C PHE A 219 23.08 -4.94 3.86
N GLU A 220 22.63 -3.70 3.63
CA GLU A 220 23.50 -2.52 3.60
C GLU A 220 24.22 -2.30 4.94
N ARG A 221 23.53 -2.53 6.06
CA ARG A 221 24.11 -2.48 7.41
C ARG A 221 25.23 -3.51 7.57
N ILE A 222 25.00 -4.77 7.16
CA ILE A 222 25.99 -5.85 7.26
C ILE A 222 27.21 -5.54 6.38
N GLN A 223 26.97 -5.15 5.13
CA GLN A 223 27.99 -4.80 4.15
C GLN A 223 28.89 -3.65 4.64
N GLU A 224 28.30 -2.59 5.21
CA GLU A 224 29.07 -1.47 5.74
C GLU A 224 29.92 -1.87 6.97
N LYS A 225 29.39 -2.71 7.86
CA LYS A 225 30.17 -3.21 9.01
C LYS A 225 31.34 -4.08 8.58
N LEU A 226 31.13 -4.99 7.63
CA LEU A 226 32.20 -5.82 7.07
C LEU A 226 33.26 -4.96 6.36
N ARG A 227 32.84 -3.92 5.61
CA ARG A 227 33.76 -2.98 4.97
C ARG A 227 34.64 -2.24 6.00
N ARG A 228 34.07 -1.82 7.14
CA ARG A 228 34.83 -1.15 8.20
C ARG A 228 35.86 -2.08 8.82
N LEU A 229 35.46 -3.31 9.14
CA LEU A 229 36.39 -4.34 9.64
C LEU A 229 37.52 -4.58 8.64
N ASP A 230 37.20 -4.80 7.35
CA ASP A 230 38.21 -5.00 6.32
C ASP A 230 39.20 -3.82 6.25
N ILE A 231 38.74 -2.57 6.33
CA ILE A 231 39.61 -1.39 6.32
C ILE A 231 40.51 -1.35 7.56
N GLU A 232 39.94 -1.58 8.75
CA GLU A 232 40.69 -1.58 10.01
C GLU A 232 41.76 -2.66 10.02
N HIS A 233 41.37 -3.89 9.68
CA HIS A 233 42.23 -5.06 9.62
C HIS A 233 43.33 -4.92 8.57
N ASN A 234 43.03 -4.38 7.39
CA ASN A 234 44.06 -4.10 6.38
C ASN A 234 45.04 -3.01 6.83
N ARG A 235 44.55 -1.93 7.47
CA ARG A 235 45.44 -0.89 8.00
C ARG A 235 46.38 -1.46 9.05
N PHE A 236 45.84 -2.27 9.95
CA PHE A 236 46.63 -2.91 11.00
C PHE A 236 47.63 -3.91 10.41
N LEU A 237 47.21 -4.79 9.50
CA LEU A 237 48.10 -5.73 8.82
C LEU A 237 49.26 -5.02 8.11
N ASN A 238 48.99 -3.92 7.40
CA ASN A 238 50.03 -3.13 6.75
C ASN A 238 51.00 -2.50 7.76
N GLN A 239 50.54 -2.09 8.95
CA GLN A 239 51.42 -1.61 10.00
C GLN A 239 52.32 -2.75 10.51
N LEU A 240 51.75 -3.92 10.75
CA LEU A 240 52.51 -5.10 11.20
C LEU A 240 53.56 -5.54 10.20
N GLN A 241 53.23 -5.58 8.91
CA GLN A 241 54.17 -6.01 7.87
C GLN A 241 55.37 -5.05 7.71
N ASN A 242 55.20 -3.78 8.09
CA ASN A 242 56.26 -2.78 8.08
C ASN A 242 56.99 -2.66 9.43
N ASP A 243 56.48 -3.33 10.47
CA ASP A 243 57.15 -3.47 11.76
C ASP A 243 58.03 -4.74 11.73
N HIS A 244 59.26 -4.62 12.22
CA HIS A 244 60.21 -5.73 12.32
C HIS A 244 60.67 -5.94 13.76
N SER A 245 60.00 -5.28 14.71
CA SER A 245 60.31 -5.37 16.12
C SER A 245 59.66 -6.61 16.75
N THR A 246 60.27 -7.14 17.80
CA THR A 246 59.62 -8.14 18.65
C THR A 246 58.80 -7.43 19.72
N TRP A 247 57.58 -7.92 19.96
CA TRP A 247 56.70 -7.31 20.96
C TRP A 247 57.02 -7.74 22.39
N SER A 248 56.53 -6.93 23.34
CA SER A 248 56.46 -7.36 24.74
C SER A 248 55.50 -8.54 24.88
N LYS A 249 55.78 -9.44 25.83
CA LYS A 249 54.91 -10.60 26.09
C LYS A 249 53.46 -10.21 26.37
N ALA A 250 53.24 -9.18 27.19
CA ALA A 250 51.89 -8.71 27.51
C ALA A 250 51.12 -8.22 26.27
N TYR A 251 51.78 -7.50 25.36
CA TYR A 251 51.13 -7.00 24.15
C TYR A 251 50.85 -8.11 23.13
N TYR A 252 51.79 -9.05 22.94
CA TYR A 252 51.56 -10.22 22.10
C TYR A 252 50.44 -11.11 22.66
N ASP A 253 50.42 -11.36 23.97
CA ASP A 253 49.38 -12.16 24.61
C ASP A 253 47.99 -11.51 24.43
N TYR A 254 47.89 -10.18 24.51
CA TYR A 254 46.66 -9.44 24.21
C TYR A 254 46.25 -9.60 22.73
N MET A 255 47.19 -9.38 21.80
CA MET A 255 46.88 -9.43 20.38
C MET A 255 46.45 -10.83 19.91
N SER A 256 47.14 -11.86 20.39
CA SER A 256 46.89 -13.25 20.03
C SER A 256 45.65 -13.84 20.71
N ASN A 257 45.42 -13.53 22.00
CA ASN A 257 44.34 -14.16 22.76
C ASN A 257 43.06 -13.32 22.90
N VAL A 258 43.11 -12.02 22.60
CA VAL A 258 41.95 -11.12 22.73
C VAL A 258 41.59 -10.50 21.39
N TYR A 259 42.47 -9.71 20.79
CA TYR A 259 42.15 -8.92 19.59
C TYR A 259 41.80 -9.79 18.38
N LEU A 260 42.66 -10.76 18.04
CA LEU A 260 42.44 -11.62 16.87
C LEU A 260 41.20 -12.53 17.03
N PRO A 261 40.98 -13.22 18.17
CA PRO A 261 39.76 -13.97 18.40
C PRO A 261 38.49 -13.12 18.35
N GLN A 262 38.51 -11.91 18.92
CA GLN A 262 37.38 -10.98 18.86
C GLN A 262 37.09 -10.55 17.41
N SER A 263 38.12 -10.18 16.65
CA SER A 263 37.98 -9.81 15.23
C SER A 263 37.39 -10.95 14.39
N ILE A 264 37.86 -12.19 14.58
CA ILE A 264 37.32 -13.38 13.91
C ILE A 264 35.86 -13.62 14.31
N PHE A 265 35.53 -13.45 15.59
CA PHE A 265 34.17 -13.63 16.09
C PHE A 265 33.20 -12.62 15.49
N GLU A 266 33.55 -11.33 15.50
CA GLU A 266 32.73 -10.26 14.92
C GLU A 266 32.51 -10.49 13.42
N TYR A 267 33.56 -10.83 12.68
CA TYR A 267 33.47 -11.11 11.24
C TYR A 267 32.54 -12.29 10.93
N LYS A 268 32.73 -13.42 11.63
CA LYS A 268 31.89 -14.61 11.44
C LYS A 268 30.44 -14.38 11.86
N THR A 269 30.21 -13.54 12.85
CA THR A 269 28.85 -13.17 13.29
C THR A 269 28.12 -12.42 12.17
N LEU A 270 28.77 -11.44 11.54
CA LEU A 270 28.18 -10.69 10.42
C LEU A 270 27.91 -11.57 9.19
N LEU A 271 28.81 -12.52 8.88
CA LEU A 271 28.57 -13.50 7.81
C LEU A 271 27.34 -14.38 8.09
N ARG A 272 27.19 -14.85 9.34
CA ARG A 272 26.00 -15.61 9.75
C ARG A 272 24.72 -14.78 9.72
N GLU A 273 24.79 -13.49 10.08
CA GLU A 273 23.65 -12.56 9.94
C GLU A 273 23.22 -12.46 8.47
N TYR A 274 24.18 -12.35 7.53
CA TYR A 274 23.90 -12.34 6.10
C TYR A 274 23.29 -13.65 5.60
N GLU A 275 23.86 -14.80 5.98
CA GLU A 275 23.30 -16.12 5.62
C GLU A 275 21.86 -16.29 6.13
N LYS A 276 21.59 -15.83 7.35
CA LYS A 276 20.25 -15.85 7.94
C LYS A 276 19.30 -14.91 7.18
N LEU A 277 19.75 -13.72 6.81
CA LEU A 277 18.97 -12.76 6.02
C LEU A 277 18.52 -13.37 4.69
N VAL A 278 19.47 -13.92 3.91
CA VAL A 278 19.19 -14.58 2.62
C VAL A 278 18.23 -15.75 2.79
N THR A 279 18.42 -16.57 3.84
CA THR A 279 17.53 -17.70 4.13
C THR A 279 16.12 -17.24 4.50
N THR A 280 16.00 -16.20 5.32
CA THR A 280 14.72 -15.63 5.78
C THR A 280 13.96 -14.97 4.64
N HIS A 281 14.69 -14.30 3.72
CA HIS A 281 14.13 -13.70 2.50
C HIS A 281 13.71 -14.74 1.46
N GLY A 282 14.16 -15.99 1.59
CA GLY A 282 13.86 -17.07 0.66
C GLY A 282 14.74 -17.08 -0.61
N GLY A 283 15.91 -16.45 -0.54
CA GLY A 283 16.89 -16.37 -1.62
C GLY A 283 17.72 -15.06 -1.61
N PRO A 284 18.60 -14.87 -2.61
CA PRO A 284 19.27 -13.58 -2.83
C PRO A 284 18.26 -12.44 -2.99
N ILE A 285 18.59 -11.27 -2.45
CA ILE A 285 17.76 -10.06 -2.56
C ILE A 285 18.07 -9.40 -3.91
N ALA A 286 17.04 -9.17 -4.74
CA ALA A 286 17.22 -8.44 -5.99
C ALA A 286 17.51 -6.95 -5.74
N LYS A 287 18.28 -6.30 -6.61
CA LYS A 287 18.56 -4.85 -6.52
C LYS A 287 17.35 -3.98 -6.85
N GLN A 288 16.42 -4.52 -7.63
CA GLN A 288 15.20 -3.83 -8.03
C GLN A 288 14.01 -4.59 -7.46
N PHE A 289 13.12 -3.86 -6.78
CA PHE A 289 11.94 -4.44 -6.12
C PHE A 289 11.16 -5.37 -7.06
N HIS A 290 10.81 -4.92 -8.26
CA HIS A 290 10.01 -5.70 -9.22
C HIS A 290 10.68 -6.96 -9.80
N LYS A 291 11.98 -7.16 -9.55
CA LYS A 291 12.71 -8.37 -9.90
C LYS A 291 12.82 -9.33 -8.71
N ASP A 292 12.43 -8.89 -7.52
CA ASP A 292 12.52 -9.68 -6.30
C ASP A 292 11.40 -10.71 -6.23
N LYS A 293 11.74 -11.93 -5.78
CA LYS A 293 10.81 -13.06 -5.65
C LYS A 293 9.60 -12.74 -4.78
N ASN A 294 9.76 -11.92 -3.74
CA ASN A 294 8.65 -11.56 -2.86
C ASN A 294 7.67 -10.58 -3.53
N SER A 295 8.12 -9.85 -4.56
CA SER A 295 7.28 -8.94 -5.33
C SER A 295 6.58 -9.59 -6.53
N GLU A 296 7.10 -10.74 -7.00
CA GLU A 296 6.68 -11.40 -8.23
C GLU A 296 5.14 -11.57 -8.34
N PRO A 297 4.41 -12.02 -7.30
CA PRO A 297 2.95 -12.15 -7.39
C PRO A 297 2.22 -10.83 -7.65
N LEU A 298 2.69 -9.73 -7.05
CA LEU A 298 2.12 -8.39 -7.25
C LEU A 298 2.47 -7.87 -8.64
N VAL A 299 3.72 -8.05 -9.06
CA VAL A 299 4.22 -7.60 -10.36
C VAL A 299 3.44 -8.29 -11.49
N ASN A 300 3.33 -9.61 -11.44
CA ASN A 300 2.60 -10.40 -12.42
C ASN A 300 1.12 -9.99 -12.48
N PHE A 301 0.51 -9.73 -11.31
CA PHE A 301 -0.86 -9.23 -11.26
C PHE A 301 -1.01 -7.87 -11.97
N VAL A 302 -0.12 -6.92 -11.66
CA VAL A 302 -0.13 -5.58 -12.28
C VAL A 302 0.07 -5.65 -13.79
N GLU A 303 1.05 -6.42 -14.25
CA GLU A 303 1.36 -6.56 -15.68
C GLU A 303 0.20 -7.19 -16.46
N SER A 304 -0.34 -8.30 -15.95
CA SER A 304 -1.46 -8.99 -16.60
C SER A 304 -2.69 -8.10 -16.67
N MET A 305 -3.02 -7.42 -15.57
CA MET A 305 -4.17 -6.51 -15.49
C MET A 305 -4.04 -5.32 -16.47
N LEU A 306 -2.85 -4.70 -16.55
CA LEU A 306 -2.61 -3.62 -17.50
C LEU A 306 -2.71 -4.11 -18.94
N SER A 307 -2.09 -5.25 -19.25
CA SER A 307 -2.09 -5.85 -20.59
C SER A 307 -3.51 -6.20 -21.07
N GLU A 308 -4.30 -6.83 -20.20
CA GLU A 308 -5.71 -7.17 -20.49
C GLU A 308 -6.52 -5.92 -20.81
N ASN A 309 -6.42 -4.87 -19.99
CA ASN A 309 -7.17 -3.63 -20.21
C ASN A 309 -6.72 -2.87 -21.46
N GLN A 310 -5.43 -2.90 -21.79
CA GLN A 310 -4.91 -2.34 -23.04
C GLN A 310 -5.43 -3.10 -24.26
N SER A 311 -5.52 -4.43 -24.19
CA SER A 311 -5.96 -5.28 -25.30
C SER A 311 -7.41 -5.06 -25.72
N VAL A 312 -8.29 -4.68 -24.78
CA VAL A 312 -9.72 -4.46 -25.02
C VAL A 312 -10.09 -3.00 -25.14
N LEU A 313 -9.14 -2.07 -25.00
CA LEU A 313 -9.40 -0.64 -25.06
C LEU A 313 -9.87 -0.25 -26.46
N LYS A 314 -11.16 0.07 -26.59
CA LYS A 314 -11.71 0.69 -27.79
C LYS A 314 -11.48 2.19 -27.67
N VAL A 315 -10.57 2.74 -28.47
CA VAL A 315 -10.36 4.19 -28.54
C VAL A 315 -11.44 4.79 -29.44
N SER A 316 -12.55 5.21 -28.83
CA SER A 316 -13.56 6.04 -29.50
C SER A 316 -13.51 7.47 -28.95
N PRO A 317 -13.52 8.50 -29.80
CA PRO A 317 -13.41 9.89 -29.37
C PRO A 317 -14.57 10.36 -28.48
N PHE A 318 -15.75 9.74 -28.56
CA PHE A 318 -16.98 10.27 -27.94
C PHE A 318 -17.53 9.44 -26.76
N GLN A 319 -16.93 8.30 -26.41
CA GLN A 319 -17.54 7.35 -25.46
C GLN A 319 -17.64 7.84 -24.01
N ASN A 320 -16.88 8.88 -23.63
CA ASN A 320 -16.75 9.29 -22.22
C ASN A 320 -17.06 10.78 -21.96
N GLU A 321 -17.50 11.55 -22.96
CA GLU A 321 -17.62 13.02 -22.83
C GLU A 321 -18.62 13.43 -21.74
N ARG A 322 -19.75 12.72 -21.64
CA ARG A 322 -20.81 13.04 -20.67
C ARG A 322 -20.36 12.87 -19.21
N ILE A 323 -19.66 11.77 -18.90
CA ILE A 323 -19.15 11.55 -17.54
C ILE A 323 -18.01 12.52 -17.22
N VAL A 324 -17.13 12.82 -18.20
CA VAL A 324 -16.05 13.79 -18.01
C VAL A 324 -16.60 15.18 -17.72
N GLU A 325 -17.62 15.63 -18.44
CA GLU A 325 -18.27 16.92 -18.20
C GLU A 325 -18.88 16.98 -16.80
N MET A 326 -19.65 15.96 -16.39
CA MET A 326 -20.22 15.90 -15.03
C MET A 326 -19.16 15.90 -13.93
N LEU A 327 -18.00 15.29 -14.16
CA LEU A 327 -16.92 15.28 -13.17
C LEU A 327 -16.14 16.57 -13.12
N SER A 328 -16.01 17.28 -14.26
CA SER A 328 -15.38 18.60 -14.30
C SER A 328 -16.16 19.63 -13.49
N GLU A 329 -17.47 19.46 -13.35
CA GLU A 329 -18.29 20.29 -12.46
C GLU A 329 -17.86 20.16 -11.00
N ILE A 330 -17.47 18.97 -10.54
CA ILE A 330 -16.95 18.78 -9.18
C ILE A 330 -15.63 19.53 -8.99
N ASP A 331 -14.77 19.54 -10.00
CA ASP A 331 -13.52 20.31 -9.95
C ASP A 331 -13.80 21.82 -9.86
N VAL A 332 -14.81 22.31 -10.58
CA VAL A 332 -15.27 23.71 -10.48
C VAL A 332 -15.75 24.01 -9.06
N VAL A 333 -16.65 23.19 -8.50
CA VAL A 333 -17.16 23.36 -7.13
C VAL A 333 -16.03 23.37 -6.10
N LYS A 334 -15.05 22.46 -6.23
CA LYS A 334 -13.85 22.44 -5.37
C LYS A 334 -13.03 23.72 -5.50
N SER A 335 -12.84 24.21 -6.72
CA SER A 335 -12.04 25.42 -6.99
C SER A 335 -12.67 26.71 -6.46
N GLU A 336 -14.00 26.74 -6.36
CA GLU A 336 -14.75 27.87 -5.78
C GLU A 336 -14.69 27.89 -4.25
N CYS A 337 -14.29 26.78 -3.62
CA CYS A 337 -14.10 26.70 -2.17
C CYS A 337 -12.74 27.28 -1.77
N SER A 338 -12.73 28.16 -0.78
CA SER A 338 -11.50 28.81 -0.28
C SER A 338 -10.55 27.86 0.46
N SER A 339 -11.03 26.69 0.88
CA SER A 339 -10.23 25.64 1.52
C SER A 339 -10.93 24.28 1.46
N PRO A 340 -10.20 23.17 1.66
CA PRO A 340 -10.79 21.83 1.79
C PRO A 340 -11.86 21.75 2.88
N ALA A 341 -11.65 22.39 4.03
CA ALA A 341 -12.62 22.40 5.12
C ALA A 341 -13.95 23.07 4.73
N VAL A 342 -13.92 24.08 3.85
CA VAL A 342 -15.14 24.72 3.33
C VAL A 342 -15.87 23.79 2.36
N PHE A 343 -15.13 23.04 1.55
CA PHE A 343 -15.72 22.02 0.68
C PHE A 343 -16.37 20.90 1.50
N ASP A 344 -15.71 20.42 2.56
CA ASP A 344 -16.27 19.41 3.46
C ASP A 344 -17.55 19.90 4.16
N ASP A 345 -17.61 21.19 4.51
CA ASP A 345 -18.79 21.82 5.11
C ASP A 345 -20.00 21.90 4.15
N LEU A 346 -19.77 21.87 2.83
CA LEU A 346 -20.87 21.82 1.85
C LEU A 346 -21.74 20.58 2.01
N PHE A 347 -21.13 19.42 2.30
CA PHE A 347 -21.87 18.18 2.53
C PHE A 347 -22.81 18.33 3.72
N TRP A 348 -22.31 18.81 4.85
CA TRP A 348 -23.12 18.98 6.07
C TRP A 348 -24.25 19.99 5.85
N LYS A 349 -23.98 21.11 5.18
CA LYS A 349 -25.00 22.12 4.82
C LYS A 349 -26.11 21.56 3.93
N LEU A 350 -25.76 20.82 2.88
CA LEU A 350 -26.75 20.18 2.01
C LEU A 350 -27.64 19.21 2.79
N ARG A 351 -27.02 18.42 3.68
CA ARG A 351 -27.76 17.47 4.50
C ARG A 351 -28.75 18.18 5.42
N ASP A 352 -28.29 19.19 6.15
CA ASP A 352 -29.10 19.86 7.15
C ASP A 352 -30.28 20.61 6.51
N MET A 353 -30.11 21.12 5.29
CA MET A 353 -31.18 21.79 4.55
C MET A 353 -32.17 20.81 3.92
N ASN A 354 -31.67 19.84 3.14
CA ASN A 354 -32.52 19.02 2.29
C ASN A 354 -32.96 17.73 3.00
N CYS A 355 -32.11 17.17 3.86
CA CYS A 355 -32.32 15.85 4.45
C CYS A 355 -33.05 15.86 5.80
N THR A 356 -33.94 16.84 6.01
CA THR A 356 -34.79 16.89 7.20
C THR A 356 -35.71 15.66 7.29
N LEU A 357 -36.00 15.21 8.52
CA LEU A 357 -36.64 13.94 8.88
C LEU A 357 -38.12 13.84 8.45
N VAL A 358 -38.39 13.83 7.14
CA VAL A 358 -39.70 13.46 6.57
C VAL A 358 -39.59 12.06 5.97
N LYS A 359 -40.55 11.18 6.31
CA LYS A 359 -40.58 9.82 5.77
C LYS A 359 -40.87 9.84 4.27
N ALA A 360 -40.09 9.09 3.50
CA ALA A 360 -40.35 8.86 2.09
C ALA A 360 -41.68 8.12 1.89
N LYS A 361 -42.35 8.38 0.77
CA LYS A 361 -43.53 7.61 0.36
C LYS A 361 -43.10 6.24 -0.18
N SER A 362 -44.06 5.32 -0.35
CA SER A 362 -43.81 3.94 -0.77
C SER A 362 -43.35 3.82 -2.23
N ILE A 363 -42.06 4.06 -2.48
CA ILE A 363 -41.45 3.93 -3.82
C ILE A 363 -40.82 2.54 -4.04
N GLY A 364 -40.27 1.92 -2.99
CA GLY A 364 -39.55 0.64 -3.05
C GLY A 364 -40.36 -0.49 -3.68
N ASP A 365 -41.66 -0.58 -3.37
CA ASP A 365 -42.55 -1.60 -3.96
C ASP A 365 -42.73 -1.44 -5.47
N TYR A 366 -42.53 -0.23 -6.00
CA TYR A 366 -42.61 0.06 -7.44
C TYR A 366 -41.27 -0.21 -8.11
N THR A 367 -40.17 0.31 -7.55
CA THR A 367 -38.82 0.07 -8.08
C THR A 367 -38.48 -1.41 -8.06
N SER A 368 -38.86 -2.17 -7.03
CA SER A 368 -38.62 -3.62 -6.97
C SER A 368 -39.20 -4.38 -8.16
N LYS A 369 -40.39 -3.96 -8.64
CA LYS A 369 -41.04 -4.61 -9.79
C LYS A 369 -40.35 -4.30 -11.11
N ILE A 370 -39.62 -3.20 -11.19
CA ILE A 370 -38.80 -2.83 -12.34
C ILE A 370 -37.46 -3.57 -12.23
N PHE A 371 -36.79 -3.48 -11.08
CA PHE A 371 -35.44 -4.00 -10.88
C PHE A 371 -35.37 -5.52 -10.90
N ALA A 372 -36.42 -6.22 -10.48
CA ALA A 372 -36.51 -7.67 -10.60
C ALA A 372 -36.47 -8.18 -12.06
N ASN A 373 -36.72 -7.31 -13.04
CA ASN A 373 -36.76 -7.65 -14.46
C ASN A 373 -35.59 -7.02 -15.26
N LEU A 374 -34.62 -6.39 -14.59
CA LEU A 374 -33.41 -5.90 -15.25
C LEU A 374 -32.57 -7.10 -15.70
N ASP A 375 -31.98 -7.00 -16.88
CA ASP A 375 -31.02 -7.98 -17.39
C ASP A 375 -29.64 -7.61 -16.85
N THR A 376 -29.27 -8.20 -15.72
CA THR A 376 -28.01 -7.87 -15.06
C THR A 376 -26.84 -8.50 -15.80
N PRO A 377 -25.70 -7.80 -15.96
CA PRO A 377 -24.52 -8.36 -16.61
C PRO A 377 -24.04 -9.65 -15.91
N TYR A 378 -23.68 -10.68 -16.68
CA TYR A 378 -23.31 -11.99 -16.13
C TYR A 378 -21.82 -12.07 -15.80
N MET A 379 -21.50 -12.74 -14.67
CA MET A 379 -20.16 -13.27 -14.41
C MET A 379 -20.12 -14.76 -14.81
N GLU A 380 -19.14 -15.15 -15.61
CA GLU A 380 -18.82 -16.57 -15.88
C GLU A 380 -17.44 -16.86 -15.29
N GLU A 381 -17.27 -17.97 -14.57
CA GLU A 381 -15.94 -18.42 -14.12
C GLU A 381 -15.04 -18.63 -15.34
N ASN A 382 -13.91 -17.90 -15.42
CA ASN A 382 -12.85 -18.27 -16.35
C ASN A 382 -12.27 -19.59 -15.85
N THR A 383 -12.65 -20.68 -16.50
CA THR A 383 -12.05 -22.00 -16.29
C THR A 383 -10.69 -22.15 -16.99
N ASP A 384 -10.23 -21.10 -17.69
CA ASP A 384 -9.06 -21.14 -18.59
C ASP A 384 -7.79 -20.45 -18.05
N GLU A 385 -7.75 -20.03 -16.78
CA GLU A 385 -6.49 -19.56 -16.16
C GLU A 385 -5.93 -20.59 -15.18
N ASP A 386 -5.33 -21.65 -15.72
CA ASP A 386 -4.13 -22.15 -15.06
C ASP A 386 -3.06 -21.05 -15.21
N PRO A 387 -2.57 -20.43 -14.12
CA PRO A 387 -1.48 -19.47 -14.23
C PRO A 387 -0.33 -20.19 -14.93
N LYS A 388 0.00 -19.77 -16.16
CA LYS A 388 1.19 -20.29 -16.83
C LYS A 388 2.34 -20.06 -15.86
N PRO A 389 3.08 -21.12 -15.46
CA PRO A 389 4.25 -20.94 -14.63
C PRO A 389 5.17 -19.99 -15.40
N VAL A 390 5.39 -18.80 -14.84
CA VAL A 390 6.43 -17.91 -15.33
C VAL A 390 7.70 -18.73 -15.23
N LEU A 391 8.36 -18.93 -16.38
CA LEU A 391 9.70 -19.48 -16.41
C LEU A 391 10.54 -18.50 -15.59
N VAL A 392 10.85 -18.89 -14.36
CA VAL A 392 11.77 -18.16 -13.49
C VAL A 392 13.13 -18.23 -14.17
N GLU A 393 13.46 -17.21 -14.96
CA GLU A 393 14.84 -17.00 -15.37
C GLU A 393 15.64 -16.80 -14.09
N GLU A 394 16.68 -17.62 -13.88
CA GLU A 394 17.59 -17.42 -12.76
C GLU A 394 18.18 -16.02 -12.85
N LEU A 395 17.98 -15.22 -11.79
CA LEU A 395 18.54 -13.88 -11.71
C LEU A 395 20.05 -13.95 -11.91
N GLN A 396 20.57 -13.13 -12.82
CA GLN A 396 22.00 -12.97 -12.99
C GLN A 396 22.61 -12.43 -11.69
N THR A 397 23.85 -12.82 -11.41
CA THR A 397 24.56 -12.40 -10.20
C THR A 397 24.60 -10.88 -10.04
N ASP A 398 24.71 -10.13 -11.14
CA ASP A 398 24.84 -8.66 -11.10
C ASP A 398 23.54 -7.94 -10.73
N ASP A 399 22.39 -8.63 -10.83
CA ASP A 399 21.07 -8.10 -10.48
C ASP A 399 20.73 -8.27 -8.99
N VAL A 400 21.57 -8.95 -8.21
CA VAL A 400 21.34 -9.22 -6.79
C VAL A 400 22.38 -8.54 -5.88
N TYR A 401 22.00 -8.32 -4.62
CA TYR A 401 22.90 -7.83 -3.59
C TYR A 401 23.92 -8.92 -3.22
N GLN A 402 25.17 -8.71 -3.64
CA GLN A 402 26.27 -9.63 -3.41
C GLN A 402 27.15 -9.19 -2.25
N LEU A 403 27.57 -10.17 -1.47
CA LEU A 403 28.60 -9.99 -0.45
C LEU A 403 29.99 -10.02 -1.12
N HIS A 404 30.68 -8.89 -1.19
CA HIS A 404 32.01 -8.79 -1.80
C HIS A 404 33.14 -8.76 -0.76
N HIS A 405 33.24 -9.80 0.05
CA HIS A 405 34.11 -9.81 1.23
C HIS A 405 34.99 -11.07 1.31
N SER A 406 36.32 -10.87 1.37
CA SER A 406 37.31 -11.95 1.50
C SER A 406 38.02 -11.95 2.86
N GLY A 407 37.44 -11.33 3.89
CA GLY A 407 38.14 -11.02 5.14
C GLY A 407 38.53 -12.25 5.96
N MET A 408 37.97 -13.44 5.71
CA MET A 408 38.52 -14.68 6.30
C MET A 408 39.96 -14.97 5.84
N LYS A 409 40.36 -14.53 4.64
CA LYS A 409 41.75 -14.56 4.18
C LYS A 409 42.58 -13.53 4.94
N LEU A 410 42.05 -12.31 5.09
CA LEU A 410 42.68 -11.23 5.84
C LEU A 410 42.92 -11.59 7.31
N MET A 411 41.98 -12.29 7.95
CA MET A 411 42.13 -12.79 9.33
C MET A 411 43.30 -13.78 9.46
N ARG A 412 43.50 -14.66 8.46
CA ARG A 412 44.65 -15.59 8.46
C ARG A 412 45.98 -14.88 8.23
N GLU A 413 45.99 -13.85 7.38
CA GLU A 413 47.17 -13.01 7.16
C GLU A 413 47.53 -12.22 8.42
N LEU A 414 46.53 -11.71 9.14
CA LEU A 414 46.70 -11.09 10.46
C LEU A 414 47.21 -12.06 11.52
N GLU A 415 46.67 -13.28 11.57
CA GLU A 415 47.16 -14.33 12.47
C GLU A 415 48.65 -14.60 12.26
N GLN A 416 49.06 -14.78 11.00
CA GLN A 416 50.46 -14.98 10.65
C GLN A 416 51.33 -13.77 11.04
N ALA A 417 50.88 -12.56 10.71
CA ALA A 417 51.63 -11.34 11.03
C ALA A 417 51.79 -11.15 12.55
N ILE A 418 50.78 -11.48 13.36
CA ILE A 418 50.87 -11.44 14.83
C ILE A 418 51.87 -12.49 15.34
N GLU A 419 51.85 -13.71 14.80
CA GLU A 419 52.83 -14.75 15.18
C GLU A 419 54.27 -14.36 14.86
N ASP A 420 54.52 -13.64 13.77
CA ASP A 420 55.87 -13.20 13.39
C ASP A 420 56.47 -12.22 14.42
N HIS A 421 55.65 -11.56 15.23
CA HIS A 421 56.05 -10.62 16.28
C HIS A 421 56.22 -11.27 17.67
N LYS A 422 56.07 -12.60 17.75
CA LYS A 422 56.19 -13.37 18.99
C LYS A 422 57.48 -13.03 19.76
N PRO A 423 57.40 -12.80 21.09
CA PRO A 423 58.58 -12.51 21.89
C PRO A 423 59.60 -13.64 21.77
N LYS A 424 60.84 -13.32 21.40
CA LYS A 424 61.93 -14.29 21.39
C LYS A 424 62.20 -14.72 22.83
N ILE A 425 62.16 -16.03 23.10
CA ILE A 425 62.56 -16.58 24.39
C ILE A 425 64.06 -16.32 24.56
N THR A 426 64.43 -15.27 25.28
CA THR A 426 65.79 -15.10 25.79
C THR A 426 65.94 -15.97 27.03
N TYR A 427 66.45 -17.19 26.87
CA TYR A 427 67.12 -17.88 27.97
C TYR A 427 68.40 -17.09 28.31
N ARG A 428 68.27 -16.06 29.15
CA ARG A 428 69.39 -15.54 29.94
C ARG A 428 69.08 -15.77 31.41
N CYS A 429 69.75 -16.77 31.98
CA CYS A 429 70.07 -16.75 33.39
C CYS A 429 70.87 -15.47 33.71
N SER A 430 70.61 -14.94 34.91
CA SER A 430 71.36 -13.92 35.66
C SER A 430 71.22 -12.45 35.25
N GLY A 431 70.97 -11.63 36.28
CA GLY A 431 71.32 -10.21 36.31
C GLY A 431 70.11 -9.28 36.36
N GLU A 432 69.82 -8.78 37.56
CA GLU A 432 68.94 -7.63 37.82
C GLU A 432 69.19 -6.49 36.83
N ALA A 433 68.13 -6.01 36.17
CA ALA A 433 68.12 -4.68 35.58
C ALA A 433 66.73 -4.06 35.78
N ASN A 434 66.65 -3.30 36.87
CA ASN A 434 65.55 -2.43 37.22
C ASN A 434 65.46 -1.32 36.15
N TYR A 435 64.36 -1.24 35.40
CA TYR A 435 64.01 -0.06 34.61
C TYR A 435 62.66 0.45 35.08
N GLY A 436 62.73 1.38 36.04
CA GLY A 436 61.59 2.14 36.51
C GLY A 436 61.17 3.19 35.49
N PHE A 437 59.87 3.22 35.21
CA PHE A 437 59.16 4.41 34.75
C PHE A 437 57.91 4.47 35.60
N PHE A 438 58.03 4.99 36.82
CA PHE A 438 57.01 5.67 37.64
C PHE A 438 57.63 5.89 39.02
N SER A 439 58.45 6.94 39.14
CA SER A 439 58.87 7.46 40.43
C SER A 439 57.87 8.53 40.90
N GLU A 440 57.28 8.23 42.06
CA GLU A 440 56.78 9.15 43.09
C GLU A 440 55.50 9.97 42.86
N ALA A 441 54.45 9.54 43.57
CA ALA A 441 53.70 10.45 44.45
C ALA A 441 53.34 9.78 45.80
N ARG A 442 54.13 10.15 46.81
CA ARG A 442 53.83 10.30 48.25
C ARG A 442 53.46 9.08 49.13
N ARG A 443 54.43 8.78 50.00
CA ARG A 443 54.29 8.24 51.36
C ARG A 443 53.16 8.91 52.17
N ARG A 444 52.31 8.11 52.81
CA ARG A 444 52.19 7.95 54.28
C ARG A 444 51.13 6.89 54.59
N GLY A 445 51.54 5.84 55.30
CA GLY A 445 50.66 4.72 55.63
C GLY A 445 49.63 5.04 56.71
N ARG A 446 48.55 4.28 56.69
CA ARG A 446 48.02 3.51 57.83
C ARG A 446 47.18 2.36 57.28
N HIS A 447 47.36 1.20 57.91
CA HIS A 447 46.59 -0.03 57.77
C HIS A 447 45.10 0.21 57.51
N LEU A 448 44.52 -0.56 56.60
CA LEU A 448 43.30 -1.36 56.83
C LEU A 448 43.31 -2.55 55.83
N SER A 449 42.96 -3.71 56.37
CA SER A 449 42.84 -5.03 55.76
C SER A 449 41.76 -5.12 54.67
N PRO A 450 41.74 -6.19 53.85
CA PRO A 450 40.95 -6.25 52.63
C PRO A 450 39.49 -6.66 52.91
N GLU A 451 38.54 -5.99 52.25
CA GLU A 451 37.18 -6.50 52.06
C GLU A 451 36.92 -6.73 50.56
N PRO A 452 36.13 -7.77 50.21
CA PRO A 452 35.89 -8.18 48.82
C PRO A 452 34.82 -7.33 48.13
N MET A 453 34.87 -7.35 46.79
CA MET A 453 33.85 -7.02 45.78
C MET A 453 32.61 -6.22 46.17
N ASP A 454 32.32 -5.18 45.38
CA ASP A 454 30.98 -4.99 44.83
C ASP A 454 31.10 -4.67 43.32
N ILE A 455 30.58 -5.58 42.50
CA ILE A 455 30.25 -5.32 41.10
C ILE A 455 28.84 -4.73 41.15
N GLU A 456 28.72 -3.43 40.90
CA GLU A 456 27.42 -2.83 40.61
C GLU A 456 26.91 -3.41 39.29
N VAL A 457 25.99 -4.37 39.41
CA VAL A 457 25.09 -4.76 38.33
C VAL A 457 24.17 -3.56 38.10
N MET A 458 24.35 -2.87 36.98
CA MET A 458 23.31 -1.97 36.48
C MET A 458 22.16 -2.83 35.96
N ASP A 459 21.03 -2.74 36.66
CA ASP A 459 19.74 -3.29 36.25
C ASP A 459 19.38 -2.79 34.85
N VAL A 460 19.01 -3.75 34.01
CA VAL A 460 18.43 -3.52 32.70
C VAL A 460 16.99 -3.08 32.93
N ASP A 461 16.70 -1.80 32.71
CA ASP A 461 15.32 -1.32 32.59
C ASP A 461 14.64 -2.10 31.47
N VAL A 462 13.71 -2.97 31.89
CA VAL A 462 12.73 -3.65 31.06
C VAL A 462 11.82 -2.57 30.48
N MET A 463 11.99 -2.25 29.20
CA MET A 463 10.95 -1.54 28.46
C MET A 463 9.79 -2.51 28.23
N ASP A 464 8.80 -2.42 29.10
CA ASP A 464 7.46 -2.94 28.84
C ASP A 464 6.91 -2.25 27.58
N TYR A 465 6.82 -3.01 26.49
CA TYR A 465 5.97 -2.63 25.37
C TYR A 465 4.53 -2.91 25.76
N ASP A 466 3.81 -1.84 26.09
CA ASP A 466 2.37 -1.85 26.36
C ASP A 466 1.63 -2.40 25.12
N GLU A 467 1.04 -3.60 25.23
CA GLU A 467 0.26 -4.31 24.19
C GLU A 467 -1.05 -3.58 23.80
N ASN A 468 -1.25 -2.33 24.21
CA ASN A 468 -2.50 -1.59 24.02
C ASN A 468 -2.50 -0.59 22.84
N ASP A 469 -1.37 -0.33 22.19
CA ASP A 469 -1.29 0.66 21.08
C ASP A 469 -1.62 0.09 19.68
N LEU A 470 -2.02 -1.17 19.58
CA LEU A 470 -2.31 -1.84 18.30
C LEU A 470 -3.79 -1.80 17.86
N ARG A 471 -4.67 -1.03 18.53
CA ARG A 471 -6.13 -1.09 18.24
C ARG A 471 -6.80 0.08 17.54
N ASP A 472 -6.18 1.23 17.35
CA ASP A 472 -6.87 2.36 16.70
C ASP A 472 -5.96 3.11 15.73
N GLN A 473 -5.72 2.51 14.56
CA GLN A 473 -5.37 3.27 13.35
C GLN A 473 -6.21 2.76 12.17
N THR A 474 -7.49 3.09 12.23
CA THR A 474 -8.29 3.23 11.01
C THR A 474 -7.70 4.43 10.26
N VAL A 475 -6.71 4.16 9.41
CA VAL A 475 -6.17 5.16 8.49
C VAL A 475 -7.30 5.49 7.51
N MET A 476 -8.05 6.56 7.79
CA MET A 476 -8.71 7.30 6.73
C MET A 476 -7.60 7.78 5.82
N ILE A 477 -7.52 7.18 4.63
CA ILE A 477 -6.76 7.75 3.53
C ILE A 477 -7.55 8.99 3.11
N THR A 478 -7.17 10.16 3.60
CA THR A 478 -7.37 11.40 2.86
C THR A 478 -6.51 11.28 1.61
N VAL A 479 -7.15 10.90 0.50
CA VAL A 479 -6.54 10.88 -0.84
C VAL A 479 -6.34 12.31 -1.33
#